data_AF-A0A395W5T6-F1
#
_entry.id   AF-A0A395W5T6-F1
#
_cell.length_a   1.000
_cell.length_b   1.000
_cell.length_c   1.000
_cell.angle_alpha   90.00
_cell.angle_beta   90.00
_cell.angle_gamma   90.00
#
_symmetry.space_group_name_H-M   'P 1'
#
loop_
_entity.id
_entity.type
_entity.pdbx_description
1 polymer ?
#
loop_
_entity_poly.entity_id
_entity_poly.type
_entity_poly.pdbx_seq_one_letter_code
_entity_poly.pdbx_strand_id
1 'polypeptide(L)'
;MADEKIGESDFYITADCDGQYSPEDIEKVAKELLENPDCFVLGVRTYERKKGKKVRFWLNSCQKLFFRITNHGKECPDPRSGLRGFPASLKKLALCTEGKSYDYELNFLDAAIQKTPVVVVPISSETHNINETSHFRPVVDLLGMYLKFWKYLFTSNVATVFDLVFFIIFESLFSKLGTISIFVATICARAISGSVGYILNRYISFQSKLNPGREMVRYSIVFVCQMAASGILVSLLSVIPIPTVIVKAIIDTILFFVVYNIQKNWVFAEK
;
A
#
# COMPACT_ATOMS: atom_id res chain seq x y z
N MET A 1 -29.54 -4.32 -1.55
CA MET A 1 -30.03 -3.29 -0.59
C MET A 1 -29.32 -1.94 -0.71
N ALA A 2 -28.05 -1.85 -1.13
CA ALA A 2 -27.40 -0.54 -1.34
C ALA A 2 -27.71 0.09 -2.72
N ASP A 3 -27.88 -0.72 -3.78
CA ASP A 3 -28.20 -0.23 -5.13
C ASP A 3 -29.52 0.54 -5.22
N GLU A 4 -30.53 0.18 -4.42
CA GLU A 4 -31.86 0.83 -4.44
C GLU A 4 -31.87 2.26 -3.90
N LYS A 5 -30.82 2.69 -3.18
CA LYS A 5 -30.76 4.04 -2.56
C LYS A 5 -29.89 5.03 -3.33
N ILE A 6 -29.11 4.58 -4.31
CA ILE A 6 -28.21 5.44 -5.09
C ILE A 6 -28.73 5.51 -6.52
N GLY A 7 -29.36 6.64 -6.87
CA GLY A 7 -29.87 6.91 -8.22
C GLY A 7 -28.80 6.72 -9.30
N GLU A 8 -29.23 6.40 -10.52
CA GLU A 8 -28.34 6.34 -11.68
C GLU A 8 -27.97 7.77 -12.11
N SER A 9 -26.67 8.04 -12.09
CA SER A 9 -26.07 9.31 -12.51
C SER A 9 -24.75 9.01 -13.19
N ASP A 10 -24.34 9.85 -14.14
CA ASP A 10 -23.04 9.72 -14.82
C ASP A 10 -21.86 9.96 -13.87
N PHE A 11 -22.08 10.78 -12.84
CA PHE A 11 -21.09 11.16 -11.83
C PHE A 11 -21.67 11.11 -10.42
N TYR A 12 -20.80 10.82 -9.45
CA TYR A 12 -21.11 10.84 -8.04
C TYR A 12 -20.13 11.76 -7.30
N ILE A 13 -20.66 12.58 -6.40
CA ILE A 13 -19.86 13.41 -5.50
C ILE A 13 -20.22 13.04 -4.07
N THR A 14 -19.20 12.79 -3.25
CA THR A 14 -19.33 12.60 -1.80
C THR A 14 -18.79 13.83 -1.10
N ALA A 15 -19.45 14.25 -0.02
CA ALA A 15 -18.98 15.31 0.86
C ALA A 15 -19.37 14.95 2.31
N ASP A 16 -18.51 15.28 3.27
CA ASP A 16 -18.83 15.09 4.69
C ASP A 16 -19.94 16.06 5.12
N CYS A 17 -20.82 15.59 6.01
CA CYS A 17 -21.94 16.38 6.51
C CYS A 17 -21.55 17.35 7.65
N ASP A 18 -20.26 17.50 7.94
CA ASP A 18 -19.75 18.32 9.05
C ASP A 18 -19.62 19.81 8.71
N GLY A 19 -20.04 20.21 7.50
CA GLY A 19 -20.03 21.60 7.05
C GLY A 19 -18.64 22.13 6.69
N GLN A 20 -17.64 21.26 6.54
CA GLN A 20 -16.27 21.67 6.20
C GLN A 20 -16.07 22.05 4.73
N TYR A 21 -17.03 21.77 3.86
CA TYR A 21 -16.97 22.04 2.42
C TYR A 21 -18.01 23.08 2.04
N SER A 22 -17.58 24.15 1.37
CA SER A 22 -18.50 25.16 0.86
C SER A 22 -19.19 24.66 -0.42
N PRO A 23 -20.38 25.20 -0.78
CA PRO A 23 -21.02 24.89 -2.06
C PRO A 23 -20.12 25.17 -3.27
N GLU A 24 -19.30 26.22 -3.20
CA GLU A 24 -18.35 26.57 -4.26
C GLU A 24 -17.25 25.51 -4.42
N ASP A 25 -16.81 24.88 -3.34
CA ASP A 25 -15.84 23.79 -3.41
C ASP A 25 -16.44 22.52 -4.04
N ILE A 26 -17.71 22.23 -3.75
CA ILE A 26 -18.45 21.13 -4.40
C ILE A 26 -18.61 21.43 -5.90
N GLU A 27 -18.94 22.67 -6.27
CA GLU A 27 -19.09 23.10 -7.65
C GLU A 27 -17.77 22.97 -8.45
N LYS A 28 -16.63 23.32 -7.85
CA LYS A 28 -15.32 23.12 -8.48
C LYS A 28 -15.07 21.64 -8.80
N VAL A 29 -15.37 20.74 -7.86
CA VAL A 29 -15.21 19.30 -8.07
C VAL A 29 -16.16 18.79 -9.15
N ALA A 30 -17.41 19.27 -9.17
CA ALA A 30 -18.38 18.94 -10.22
C ALA A 30 -17.91 19.40 -11.61
N LYS A 31 -17.39 20.62 -11.70
CA LYS A 31 -16.86 21.17 -12.96
C LYS A 31 -15.69 20.35 -13.47
N GLU A 32 -14.77 19.97 -12.59
CA GLU A 32 -13.61 19.14 -12.97
C GLU A 32 -14.04 17.74 -13.44
N LEU A 33 -15.06 17.15 -12.83
CA LEU A 33 -15.64 15.89 -13.30
C LEU A 33 -16.24 16.00 -14.70
N LEU A 34 -16.87 17.13 -15.03
CA LEU A 34 -17.42 17.37 -16.37
C LEU A 34 -16.31 17.56 -17.41
N GLU A 35 -15.22 18.23 -17.06
CA GLU A 35 -14.07 18.44 -17.94
C GLU A 35 -13.25 17.15 -18.12
N ASN A 36 -13.20 16.29 -17.09
CA ASN A 36 -12.43 15.06 -17.05
C ASN A 36 -13.30 13.86 -16.62
N PRO A 37 -14.20 13.36 -17.49
CA PRO A 37 -15.23 12.38 -17.13
C PRO A 37 -14.69 11.01 -16.71
N ASP A 38 -13.47 10.65 -17.12
CA ASP A 38 -12.84 9.37 -16.77
C ASP A 38 -11.99 9.44 -15.48
N CYS A 39 -11.95 10.59 -14.80
CA CYS A 39 -11.04 10.83 -13.68
C CYS A 39 -11.72 10.74 -12.31
N PHE A 40 -10.93 10.34 -11.31
CA PHE A 40 -11.26 10.47 -9.90
C PHE A 40 -10.79 11.84 -9.40
N VAL A 41 -11.73 12.70 -9.01
CA VAL A 41 -11.45 14.07 -8.57
C VAL A 41 -11.40 14.11 -7.05
N LEU A 42 -10.33 14.67 -6.49
CA LEU A 42 -10.11 14.80 -5.06
C LEU A 42 -10.02 16.27 -4.68
N GLY A 43 -10.94 16.76 -3.85
CA GLY A 43 -10.85 18.09 -3.28
C GLY A 43 -9.76 18.11 -2.20
N VAL A 44 -8.66 18.83 -2.40
CA VAL A 44 -7.55 18.88 -1.43
C VAL A 44 -7.51 20.24 -0.76
N ARG A 45 -7.49 20.25 0.57
CA ARG A 45 -7.41 21.49 1.35
C ARG A 45 -6.05 22.13 1.15
N THR A 46 -6.05 23.30 0.54
CA THR A 46 -4.86 24.12 0.43
C THR A 46 -4.65 24.82 1.77
N TYR A 47 -3.86 24.23 2.67
CA TYR A 47 -3.47 24.92 3.90
C TYR A 47 -2.61 26.12 3.54
N GLU A 48 -3.19 27.32 3.64
CA GLU A 48 -2.38 28.53 3.67
C GLU A 48 -1.39 28.45 4.85
N ARG A 49 -0.18 28.88 4.54
CA ARG A 49 1.09 28.62 5.23
C ARG A 49 1.10 29.19 6.65
N LYS A 50 0.43 28.57 7.63
CA LYS A 50 0.62 28.93 9.05
C LYS A 50 1.96 28.35 9.56
N LYS A 51 2.94 29.24 9.79
CA LYS A 51 4.23 28.95 10.45
C LYS A 51 4.00 28.07 11.71
N GLY A 52 4.57 26.86 11.75
CA GLY A 52 4.68 26.09 13.00
C GLY A 52 4.61 24.57 12.96
N LYS A 53 4.12 23.91 11.89
CA LYS A 53 3.89 22.44 11.91
C LYS A 53 4.89 21.63 11.06
N LYS A 54 6.18 21.67 11.43
CA LYS A 54 7.28 20.93 10.73
C LYS A 54 7.03 19.41 10.65
N VAL A 55 6.45 18.80 11.68
CA VAL A 55 6.16 17.35 11.74
C VAL A 55 5.11 16.93 10.70
N ARG A 56 4.04 17.72 10.54
CA ARG A 56 2.97 17.44 9.58
C ARG A 56 3.44 17.58 8.12
N PHE A 57 4.39 18.49 7.86
CA PHE A 57 5.03 18.64 6.57
C PHE A 57 5.92 17.44 6.20
N TRP A 58 6.73 16.95 7.15
CA TRP A 58 7.57 15.78 6.93
C TRP A 58 6.72 14.53 6.70
N LEU A 59 5.66 14.34 7.50
CA LEU A 59 4.69 13.26 7.30
C LEU A 59 4.01 13.32 5.92
N ASN A 60 3.53 14.49 5.49
CA ASN A 60 2.93 14.65 4.15
C ASN A 60 3.95 14.37 3.03
N SER A 61 5.22 14.74 3.21
CA SER A 61 6.27 14.52 2.21
C SER A 61 6.65 13.04 2.11
N CYS A 62 6.77 12.35 3.25
CA CYS A 62 6.98 10.90 3.31
C CYS A 62 5.78 10.14 2.72
N GLN A 63 4.54 10.60 2.98
CA GLN A 63 3.34 10.01 2.39
C GLN A 63 3.32 10.17 0.87
N LYS A 64 3.62 11.36 0.34
CA LYS A 64 3.72 11.61 -1.11
C LYS A 64 4.79 10.74 -1.76
N LEU A 65 5.98 10.65 -1.17
CA LEU A 65 7.07 9.84 -1.70
C LEU A 65 6.75 8.35 -1.70
N PHE A 66 6.21 7.83 -0.59
CA PHE A 66 5.82 6.43 -0.49
C PHE A 66 4.67 6.07 -1.43
N PHE A 67 3.66 6.95 -1.55
CA PHE A 67 2.53 6.77 -2.46
C PHE A 67 3.00 6.78 -3.93
N ARG A 68 3.92 7.69 -4.27
CA ARG A 68 4.55 7.74 -5.59
C ARG A 68 5.34 6.47 -5.92
N ILE A 69 6.05 5.92 -4.92
CA ILE A 69 6.83 4.68 -5.05
C ILE A 69 5.93 3.44 -5.16
N THR A 70 4.79 3.42 -4.45
CA THR A 70 3.92 2.23 -4.38
C THR A 70 2.81 2.18 -5.44
N ASN A 71 2.37 3.32 -5.97
CA ASN A 71 1.28 3.41 -6.93
C ASN A 71 1.71 3.93 -8.32
N HIS A 72 2.87 3.47 -8.82
CA HIS A 72 3.37 3.79 -10.17
C HIS A 72 3.43 5.30 -10.49
N GLY A 73 3.77 6.15 -9.51
CA GLY A 73 3.91 7.58 -9.73
C GLY A 73 2.62 8.41 -9.63
N LYS A 74 1.45 7.80 -9.38
CA LYS A 74 0.20 8.54 -9.14
C LYS A 74 0.24 9.23 -7.78
N GLU A 75 -0.17 10.49 -7.69
CA GLU A 75 -0.19 11.26 -6.44
C GLU A 75 -1.60 11.32 -5.83
N CYS A 76 -1.73 11.07 -4.52
CA CYS A 76 -2.92 11.38 -3.74
C CYS A 76 -2.50 12.33 -2.61
N PRO A 77 -2.70 13.65 -2.76
CA PRO A 77 -2.16 14.62 -1.81
C PRO A 77 -2.89 14.63 -0.46
N ASP A 78 -4.16 14.21 -0.43
CA ASP A 78 -4.95 14.11 0.81
C ASP A 78 -5.92 12.92 0.80
N PRO A 79 -5.44 11.73 1.18
CA PRO A 79 -6.27 10.52 1.30
C PRO A 79 -7.46 10.63 2.25
N ARG A 80 -7.55 11.71 3.02
CA ARG A 80 -8.57 11.96 4.05
C ARG A 80 -9.55 13.07 3.70
N SER A 81 -9.49 13.62 2.49
CA SER A 81 -10.58 14.50 2.04
C SER A 81 -11.84 13.67 1.86
N GLY A 82 -12.94 14.05 2.49
CA GLY A 82 -14.26 13.48 2.24
C GLY A 82 -14.95 14.06 1.01
N LEU A 83 -14.42 15.17 0.45
CA LEU A 83 -14.89 15.75 -0.79
C LEU A 83 -14.23 15.06 -2.00
N ARG A 84 -14.98 14.15 -2.63
CA ARG A 84 -14.49 13.30 -3.73
C ARG A 84 -15.53 13.25 -4.84
N GLY A 85 -15.07 13.32 -6.08
CA GLY A 85 -15.87 13.13 -7.27
C GLY A 85 -15.40 11.89 -8.04
N PHE A 86 -16.31 11.06 -8.53
CA PHE A 86 -15.95 9.91 -9.36
C PHE A 86 -17.03 9.54 -10.39
N PRO A 87 -16.64 8.96 -11.55
CA PRO A 87 -17.57 8.51 -12.57
C PRO A 87 -18.38 7.29 -12.13
N ALA A 88 -19.52 7.08 -12.80
CA ALA A 88 -20.38 5.92 -12.60
C ALA A 88 -19.67 4.57 -12.74
N SER A 89 -18.59 4.50 -13.52
CA SER A 89 -17.75 3.31 -13.67
C SER A 89 -17.17 2.81 -12.34
N LEU A 90 -17.02 3.70 -11.35
CA LEU A 90 -16.55 3.38 -9.99
C LEU A 90 -17.68 3.10 -8.99
N LYS A 91 -18.96 3.25 -9.37
CA LYS A 91 -20.13 2.97 -8.49
C LYS A 91 -20.07 1.56 -7.90
N LYS A 92 -19.88 0.55 -8.77
CA LYS A 92 -19.78 -0.85 -8.35
C LYS A 92 -18.61 -1.06 -7.41
N LEU A 93 -17.49 -0.37 -7.63
CA LEU A 93 -16.34 -0.45 -6.75
C LEU A 93 -16.66 0.14 -5.37
N ALA A 94 -17.28 1.31 -5.30
CA ALA A 94 -17.70 1.92 -4.05
C ALA A 94 -18.62 0.96 -3.26
N LEU A 95 -19.64 0.40 -3.91
CA LEU A 95 -20.61 -0.48 -3.24
C LEU A 95 -20.04 -1.83 -2.79
N CYS A 96 -19.07 -2.38 -3.52
CA CYS A 96 -18.48 -3.69 -3.22
C CYS A 96 -17.20 -3.61 -2.38
N THR A 97 -16.69 -2.42 -2.07
CA THR A 97 -15.46 -2.29 -1.27
C THR A 97 -15.71 -2.77 0.15
N GLU A 98 -14.89 -3.74 0.60
CA GLU A 98 -14.95 -4.25 1.97
C GLU A 98 -14.25 -3.30 2.96
N GLY A 99 -14.84 -3.14 4.14
CA GLY A 99 -14.27 -2.35 5.23
C GLY A 99 -15.37 -1.73 6.10
N LYS A 100 -14.98 -1.20 7.27
CA LYS A 100 -15.87 -0.38 8.11
C LYS A 100 -15.25 1.00 8.26
N SER A 101 -16.06 2.04 8.09
CA SER A 101 -15.66 3.44 8.29
C SER A 101 -14.35 3.77 7.58
N TYR A 102 -13.26 3.98 8.34
CA TYR A 102 -11.96 4.37 7.81
C TYR A 102 -11.32 3.32 6.89
N ASP A 103 -11.46 2.02 7.22
CA ASP A 103 -10.90 0.94 6.41
C ASP A 103 -11.57 0.90 5.02
N TYR A 104 -12.88 1.18 4.97
CA TYR A 104 -13.61 1.28 3.71
C TYR A 104 -13.08 2.43 2.85
N GLU A 105 -12.95 3.63 3.42
CA GLU A 105 -12.49 4.80 2.66
C GLU A 105 -11.11 4.59 2.05
N LEU A 106 -10.20 3.98 2.80
CA LEU A 106 -8.85 3.69 2.34
C LEU A 106 -8.82 2.62 1.25
N ASN A 107 -9.57 1.53 1.43
CA ASN A 107 -9.65 0.47 0.43
C ASN A 107 -10.29 0.99 -0.87
N PHE A 108 -11.33 1.81 -0.75
CA PHE A 108 -12.00 2.42 -1.90
C PHE A 108 -11.07 3.36 -2.64
N LEU A 109 -10.38 4.24 -1.91
CA LEU A 109 -9.43 5.18 -2.49
C LEU A 109 -8.27 4.46 -3.19
N ASP A 110 -7.66 3.46 -2.56
CA ASP A 110 -6.56 2.67 -3.17
C ASP A 110 -7.04 1.99 -4.47
N ALA A 111 -8.24 1.40 -4.46
CA ALA A 111 -8.78 0.73 -5.63
C ALA A 111 -9.21 1.72 -6.74
N ALA A 112 -9.78 2.87 -6.38
CA ALA A 112 -10.20 3.90 -7.33
C ALA A 112 -8.98 4.50 -8.08
N ILE A 113 -7.91 4.81 -7.35
CA ILE A 113 -6.67 5.36 -7.90
C ILE A 113 -5.95 4.37 -8.81
N GLN A 114 -6.09 3.06 -8.56
CA GLN A 114 -5.56 2.05 -9.47
C GLN A 114 -6.34 2.00 -10.78
N LYS A 115 -7.67 2.19 -10.75
CA LYS A 115 -8.55 2.07 -11.92
C LYS A 115 -8.70 3.35 -12.74
N THR A 116 -8.49 4.53 -12.15
CA THR A 116 -8.71 5.82 -12.82
C THR A 116 -7.54 6.78 -12.61
N PRO A 117 -7.34 7.76 -13.51
CA PRO A 117 -6.46 8.90 -13.23
C PRO A 117 -7.01 9.75 -12.08
N VAL A 118 -6.13 10.40 -11.32
CA VAL A 118 -6.51 11.26 -10.19
C VAL A 118 -6.28 12.70 -10.56
N VAL A 119 -7.30 13.52 -10.40
CA VAL A 119 -7.22 14.99 -10.53
C VAL A 119 -7.43 15.62 -9.16
N VAL A 120 -6.62 16.62 -8.85
CA VAL A 120 -6.64 17.28 -7.54
C VAL A 120 -7.15 18.69 -7.71
N VAL A 121 -8.26 18.99 -7.04
CA VAL A 121 -8.88 20.31 -7.05
C VAL A 121 -8.56 21.00 -5.72
N PRO A 122 -7.89 22.16 -5.71
CA PRO A 122 -7.66 22.91 -4.48
C PRO A 122 -8.98 23.48 -3.96
N ILE A 123 -9.28 23.20 -2.70
CA ILE A 123 -10.48 23.68 -2.01
C ILE A 123 -10.13 24.61 -0.84
N SER A 124 -11.04 25.52 -0.55
CA SER A 124 -10.90 26.53 0.52
C SER A 124 -11.58 26.02 1.77
N SER A 125 -10.82 25.49 2.74
CA SER A 125 -11.42 25.15 4.03
C SER A 125 -11.72 26.42 4.83
N GLU A 126 -12.86 27.04 4.57
CA GLU A 126 -13.41 28.03 5.50
C GLU A 126 -13.94 27.26 6.72
N THR A 127 -13.11 27.16 7.76
CA THR A 127 -13.54 26.67 9.07
C THR A 127 -14.56 27.66 9.65
N HIS A 128 -15.85 27.44 9.41
CA HIS A 128 -16.92 27.96 10.24
C HIS A 128 -17.38 26.79 11.14
N ASN A 129 -17.22 26.95 12.45
CA ASN A 129 -17.41 25.94 13.50
C ASN A 129 -16.37 24.80 13.59
N ILE A 130 -15.40 25.01 14.49
CA ILE A 130 -14.66 23.92 15.12
C ILE A 130 -15.61 23.29 16.14
N ASN A 131 -16.36 22.26 15.75
CA ASN A 131 -16.77 21.27 16.73
C ASN A 131 -15.50 20.48 17.11
N GLU A 132 -15.14 20.54 18.39
CA GLU A 132 -13.93 19.92 18.98
C GLU A 132 -13.92 18.38 18.96
N THR A 133 -14.81 17.75 18.19
CA THR A 133 -15.03 16.30 18.19
C THR A 133 -14.37 15.55 17.04
N SER A 134 -13.51 16.20 16.25
CA SER A 134 -12.60 15.46 15.36
C SER A 134 -11.51 14.80 16.21
N HIS A 135 -11.77 13.58 16.68
CA HIS A 135 -10.82 12.72 17.40
C HIS A 135 -9.66 12.27 16.48
N PHE A 136 -8.87 13.23 16.01
CA PHE A 136 -7.71 13.00 15.18
C PHE A 136 -6.63 12.29 16.00
N ARG A 137 -6.34 11.04 15.64
CA ARG A 137 -5.24 10.24 16.22
C ARG A 137 -4.16 10.06 15.15
N PRO A 138 -3.22 11.01 15.00
CA PRO A 138 -2.31 11.10 13.86
C PRO A 138 -1.51 9.83 13.58
N VAL A 139 -1.15 9.08 14.61
CA VAL A 139 -0.38 7.83 14.50
C VAL A 139 -1.26 6.67 14.07
N VAL A 140 -2.46 6.55 14.64
CA VAL A 140 -3.40 5.46 14.33
C VAL A 140 -3.87 5.55 12.87
N ASP A 141 -4.15 6.77 12.41
CA ASP A 141 -4.62 7.01 11.05
C ASP A 141 -3.51 6.77 10.01
N LEU A 142 -2.26 7.16 10.31
CA LEU A 142 -1.11 6.89 9.43
C LEU A 142 -0.83 5.38 9.31
N LEU A 143 -0.96 4.67 10.43
CA LEU A 143 -0.82 3.21 10.47
C LEU A 143 -1.95 2.52 9.69
N GLY A 144 -3.18 3.04 9.77
CA GLY A 144 -4.34 2.53 9.03
C GLY A 144 -4.16 2.65 7.51
N MET A 145 -3.73 3.82 7.02
CA MET A 145 -3.47 4.07 5.59
C MET A 145 -2.44 3.09 4.98
N TYR A 146 -1.53 2.60 5.82
CA TYR A 146 -0.47 1.67 5.43
C TYR A 146 -0.64 0.30 6.06
N LEU A 147 -1.85 -0.07 6.52
CA LEU A 147 -2.04 -1.28 7.31
C LEU A 147 -1.57 -2.54 6.58
N LYS A 148 -1.86 -2.66 5.27
CA LYS A 148 -1.37 -3.77 4.43
C LYS A 148 0.16 -3.81 4.36
N PHE A 149 0.81 -2.64 4.26
CA PHE A 149 2.27 -2.53 4.28
C PHE A 149 2.85 -2.88 5.65
N TRP A 150 2.26 -2.40 6.75
CA TRP A 150 2.71 -2.73 8.11
C TRP A 150 2.57 -4.21 8.43
N LYS A 151 1.44 -4.81 8.02
CA LYS A 151 1.24 -6.25 8.10
C LYS A 151 2.29 -6.98 7.26
N TYR A 152 2.54 -6.55 6.01
CA TYR A 152 3.57 -7.14 5.16
C TYR A 152 4.98 -7.03 5.76
N LEU A 153 5.33 -5.89 6.36
CA LEU A 153 6.58 -5.70 7.07
C LEU A 153 6.69 -6.67 8.25
N PHE A 154 5.63 -6.80 9.04
CA PHE A 154 5.58 -7.73 10.17
C PHE A 154 5.73 -9.19 9.70
N THR A 155 4.94 -9.63 8.71
CA THR A 155 4.99 -11.01 8.20
C THR A 155 6.33 -11.35 7.56
N SER A 156 6.97 -10.39 6.88
CA SER A 156 8.32 -10.56 6.31
C SER A 156 9.39 -10.72 7.37
N ASN A 157 9.31 -9.96 8.47
CA ASN A 157 10.21 -10.12 9.62
C ASN A 157 10.01 -11.48 10.29
N VAL A 158 8.76 -11.92 10.48
CA VAL A 158 8.45 -13.25 11.02
C VAL A 158 9.03 -14.35 10.13
N ALA A 159 8.83 -14.28 8.80
CA ALA A 159 9.41 -15.23 7.86
C ALA A 159 10.95 -15.26 7.93
N THR A 160 11.59 -14.12 8.14
CA THR A 160 13.06 -14.02 8.30
C THR A 160 13.55 -14.68 9.58
N VAL A 161 12.81 -14.53 10.69
CA VAL A 161 13.12 -15.23 11.95
C VAL A 161 12.99 -16.75 11.76
N PHE A 162 11.94 -17.21 11.08
CA PHE A 162 11.80 -18.62 10.73
C PHE A 162 12.95 -19.12 9.85
N ASP A 163 13.38 -18.34 8.84
CA ASP A 163 14.55 -18.66 8.01
C ASP A 163 15.79 -18.91 8.86
N LEU A 164 16.09 -18.00 9.80
CA LEU A 164 17.26 -18.09 10.67
C LEU A 164 17.17 -19.28 11.64
N VAL A 165 16.01 -19.49 12.27
CA VAL A 165 15.81 -20.62 13.20
C VAL A 165 15.95 -21.96 12.48
N PHE A 166 15.29 -22.12 11.33
CA PHE A 166 15.40 -23.36 10.56
C PHE A 166 16.78 -23.56 9.97
N PHE A 167 17.46 -22.49 9.55
CA PHE A 167 18.84 -22.58 9.11
C PHE A 167 19.75 -23.15 10.20
N ILE A 168 19.66 -22.63 11.45
CA ILE A 168 20.45 -23.15 12.59
C ILE A 168 20.13 -24.62 12.88
N ILE A 169 18.85 -24.99 12.86
CA ILE A 169 18.42 -26.38 13.11
C ILE A 169 18.98 -27.32 12.02
N PHE A 170 18.84 -26.94 10.74
CA PHE A 170 19.30 -27.77 9.64
C PHE A 170 20.81 -27.82 9.52
N GLU A 171 21.52 -26.73 9.80
CA GLU A 171 22.98 -26.71 9.81
C GLU A 171 23.52 -27.69 10.87
N SER A 172 22.92 -27.71 12.06
CA SER A 172 23.26 -28.67 13.11
C SER A 172 22.92 -30.12 12.72
N LEU A 173 21.74 -30.35 12.14
CA LEU A 173 21.28 -31.68 11.71
C LEU A 173 22.13 -32.25 10.57
N PHE A 174 22.54 -31.41 9.63
CA PHE A 174 23.31 -31.77 8.44
C PHE A 174 24.81 -31.54 8.61
N SER A 175 25.28 -31.21 9.82
CA SER A 175 26.69 -30.96 10.14
C SER A 175 27.67 -32.02 9.61
N LYS A 176 27.22 -33.28 9.48
CA LYS A 176 27.99 -34.40 8.93
C LYS A 176 28.22 -34.35 7.41
N LEU A 177 27.53 -33.47 6.67
CA LEU A 177 27.66 -33.29 5.23
C LEU A 177 28.80 -32.32 4.84
N GLY A 178 29.56 -31.81 5.81
CA GLY A 178 30.68 -30.90 5.55
C GLY A 178 30.23 -29.59 4.88
N THR A 179 30.96 -29.13 3.88
CA THR A 179 30.70 -27.85 3.19
C THR A 179 29.36 -27.79 2.45
N ILE A 180 28.78 -28.95 2.10
CA ILE A 180 27.47 -29.04 1.46
C ILE A 180 26.34 -28.76 2.46
N SER A 181 26.59 -28.94 3.77
CA SER A 181 25.62 -28.71 4.84
C SER A 181 25.00 -27.31 4.76
N ILE A 182 25.82 -26.28 4.59
CA ILE A 182 25.36 -24.88 4.51
C ILE A 182 24.38 -24.70 3.36
N PHE A 183 24.67 -25.27 2.20
CA PHE A 183 23.84 -25.14 1.01
C PHE A 183 22.49 -25.86 1.19
N VAL A 184 22.51 -27.09 1.70
CA VAL A 184 21.30 -27.89 1.96
C VAL A 184 20.45 -27.24 3.06
N ALA A 185 21.06 -26.81 4.16
CA ALA A 185 20.40 -26.10 5.24
C ALA A 185 19.74 -24.80 4.74
N THR A 186 20.42 -24.03 3.88
CA THR A 186 19.87 -22.82 3.27
C THR A 186 18.63 -23.12 2.43
N ILE A 187 18.69 -24.14 1.56
CA ILE A 187 17.56 -24.50 0.69
C ILE A 187 16.35 -24.94 1.53
N CYS A 188 16.57 -25.82 2.49
CA CYS A 188 15.50 -26.32 3.36
C CYS A 188 14.88 -25.19 4.21
N ALA A 189 15.71 -24.33 4.80
CA ALA A 189 15.24 -23.16 5.53
C ALA A 189 14.40 -22.24 4.65
N ARG A 190 14.85 -21.97 3.41
CA ARG A 190 14.15 -21.12 2.44
C ARG A 190 12.83 -21.70 1.96
N ALA A 191 12.75 -23.01 1.77
CA ALA A 191 11.50 -23.68 1.40
C ALA A 191 10.44 -23.50 2.49
N ILE A 192 10.84 -23.65 3.76
CA ILE A 192 9.92 -23.50 4.90
C ILE A 192 9.59 -22.02 5.14
N SER A 193 10.60 -21.14 5.21
CA SER A 193 10.40 -19.72 5.46
C SER A 193 9.60 -19.04 4.35
N GLY A 194 9.81 -19.43 3.09
CA GLY A 194 9.00 -18.99 1.95
C GLY A 194 7.55 -19.48 2.04
N SER A 195 7.31 -20.72 2.48
CA SER A 195 5.96 -21.24 2.69
C SER A 195 5.22 -20.51 3.82
N VAL A 196 5.90 -20.30 4.95
CA VAL A 196 5.37 -19.49 6.06
C VAL A 196 5.09 -18.07 5.60
N GLY A 197 6.02 -17.45 4.86
CA GLY A 197 5.86 -16.12 4.28
C GLY A 197 4.64 -16.01 3.36
N TYR A 198 4.40 -17.00 2.51
CA TYR A 198 3.21 -17.08 1.67
C TYR A 198 1.92 -17.12 2.51
N ILE A 199 1.84 -18.05 3.48
CA ILE A 199 0.66 -18.22 4.34
C ILE A 199 0.36 -16.92 5.10
N LEU A 200 1.38 -16.33 5.72
CA LEU A 200 1.22 -15.10 6.47
C LEU A 200 0.80 -13.93 5.56
N ASN A 201 1.40 -13.79 4.38
CA ASN A 201 1.02 -12.72 3.46
C ASN A 201 -0.41 -12.90 2.93
N ARG A 202 -0.80 -14.14 2.61
CA ARG A 202 -2.15 -14.45 2.14
C ARG A 202 -3.21 -14.12 3.18
N TYR A 203 -3.06 -14.57 4.43
CA TYR A 203 -4.11 -14.45 5.44
C TYR A 203 -4.04 -13.15 6.25
N ILE A 204 -2.85 -12.60 6.48
CA ILE A 204 -2.68 -11.41 7.33
C ILE A 204 -2.57 -10.17 6.46
N SER A 205 -1.54 -10.11 5.60
CA SER A 205 -1.16 -8.88 4.89
C SER A 205 -2.14 -8.48 3.79
N PHE A 206 -2.54 -9.43 2.95
CA PHE A 206 -3.38 -9.18 1.78
C PHE A 206 -4.81 -9.75 1.90
N GLN A 207 -5.06 -10.63 2.88
CA GLN A 207 -6.38 -11.23 3.15
C GLN A 207 -7.05 -11.81 1.89
N SER A 208 -6.26 -12.47 1.03
CA SER A 208 -6.73 -12.89 -0.29
C SER A 208 -7.74 -14.04 -0.24
N LYS A 209 -8.82 -13.89 -1.01
CA LYS A 209 -9.87 -14.89 -1.24
C LYS A 209 -9.71 -15.65 -2.55
N LEU A 210 -8.65 -15.39 -3.32
CA LEU A 210 -8.40 -16.02 -4.63
C LEU A 210 -8.03 -17.50 -4.52
N ASN A 211 -8.03 -18.19 -5.66
CA ASN A 211 -7.61 -19.59 -5.77
C ASN A 211 -6.18 -19.79 -5.21
N PRO A 212 -5.99 -20.60 -4.15
CA PRO A 212 -4.68 -20.77 -3.51
C PRO A 212 -3.58 -21.31 -4.42
N GLY A 213 -3.91 -22.17 -5.39
CA GLY A 213 -2.90 -22.78 -6.26
C GLY A 213 -2.26 -21.76 -7.19
N ARG A 214 -3.07 -20.90 -7.82
CA ARG A 214 -2.59 -19.86 -8.73
C ARG A 214 -1.74 -18.82 -7.99
N GLU A 215 -2.15 -18.44 -6.78
CA GLU A 215 -1.40 -17.49 -5.96
C GLU A 215 -0.06 -18.05 -5.50
N MET A 216 -0.03 -19.31 -5.07
CA MET A 216 1.20 -19.98 -4.66
C MET A 216 2.22 -19.97 -5.80
N VAL A 217 1.81 -20.28 -7.03
CA VAL A 217 2.70 -20.23 -8.21
C VAL A 217 3.24 -18.82 -8.45
N ARG A 218 2.37 -17.80 -8.46
CA ARG A 218 2.80 -16.40 -8.61
C ARG A 218 3.75 -15.97 -7.51
N TYR A 219 3.48 -16.35 -6.26
CA TYR A 219 4.32 -16.05 -5.12
C TYR A 219 5.69 -16.73 -5.25
N SER A 220 5.74 -18.02 -5.59
CA SER A 220 6.98 -18.77 -5.78
C SER A 220 7.86 -18.17 -6.88
N ILE A 221 7.27 -17.71 -7.98
CA ILE A 221 8.00 -16.99 -9.04
C ILE A 221 8.66 -15.74 -8.47
N VAL A 222 7.90 -14.89 -7.77
CA VAL A 222 8.43 -13.65 -7.18
C VAL A 222 9.52 -13.94 -6.15
N PHE A 223 9.32 -14.96 -5.31
CA PHE A 223 10.28 -15.36 -4.27
C PHE A 223 11.62 -15.81 -4.88
N VAL A 224 11.59 -16.68 -5.88
CA VAL A 224 12.80 -17.17 -6.56
C VAL A 224 13.50 -16.04 -7.32
N CYS A 225 12.74 -15.21 -8.04
CA CYS A 225 13.29 -14.04 -8.74
C CYS A 225 13.92 -13.04 -7.76
N GLN A 226 13.29 -12.78 -6.60
CA GLN A 226 13.83 -11.92 -5.56
C GLN A 226 15.16 -12.46 -5.02
N MET A 227 15.24 -13.76 -4.73
CA MET A 227 16.46 -14.40 -4.24
C MET A 227 17.59 -14.29 -5.27
N ALA A 228 17.32 -14.62 -6.52
CA ALA A 228 18.29 -14.53 -7.60
C ALA A 228 18.75 -13.08 -7.82
N ALA A 229 17.82 -12.12 -7.83
CA ALA A 229 18.12 -10.70 -7.97
C ALA A 229 19.00 -10.18 -6.83
N SER A 230 18.69 -10.54 -5.57
CA SER A 230 19.54 -10.17 -4.42
C SER A 230 20.96 -10.71 -4.58
N GLY A 231 21.12 -11.99 -4.93
CA GLY A 231 22.42 -12.60 -5.14
C GLY A 231 23.23 -11.91 -6.26
N ILE A 232 22.63 -11.78 -7.44
CA ILE A 232 23.29 -11.19 -8.62
C ILE A 232 23.67 -9.73 -8.36
N LEU A 233 22.74 -8.90 -7.86
CA LEU A 233 22.98 -7.48 -7.63
C LEU A 233 24.08 -7.26 -6.58
N VAL A 234 24.08 -8.05 -5.49
CA VAL A 234 25.12 -7.95 -4.46
C VAL A 234 26.48 -8.34 -5.02
N SER A 235 26.56 -9.43 -5.80
CA SER A 235 27.81 -9.88 -6.41
C SER A 235 28.36 -8.89 -7.45
N LEU A 236 27.49 -8.22 -8.21
CA LEU A 236 27.91 -7.20 -9.18
C LEU A 236 28.42 -5.93 -8.49
N LEU A 237 27.80 -5.53 -7.38
CA LEU A 237 28.13 -4.29 -6.67
C LEU A 237 29.20 -4.48 -5.58
N SER A 238 29.58 -5.71 -5.23
CA SER A 238 30.66 -5.99 -4.28
C SER A 238 32.06 -5.65 -4.81
N VAL A 239 32.19 -5.26 -6.09
CA VAL A 239 33.43 -4.74 -6.67
C VAL A 239 33.78 -3.33 -6.19
N ILE A 240 32.79 -2.60 -5.66
CA ILE A 240 32.96 -1.27 -5.11
C ILE A 240 33.60 -1.41 -3.71
N PRO A 241 34.51 -0.52 -3.28
CA PRO A 241 35.17 -0.57 -1.97
C PRO A 241 34.24 -0.16 -0.80
N ILE A 242 33.00 -0.65 -0.81
CA ILE A 242 32.02 -0.52 0.26
C ILE A 242 31.85 -1.90 0.89
N PRO A 243 31.73 -2.01 2.23
CA PRO A 243 31.45 -3.29 2.88
C PRO A 243 30.26 -4.02 2.24
N THR A 244 30.44 -5.29 1.88
CA THR A 244 29.43 -6.11 1.18
C THR A 244 28.11 -6.20 1.93
N VAL A 245 28.16 -6.15 3.27
CA VAL A 245 26.98 -6.12 4.14
C VAL A 245 26.14 -4.86 3.92
N ILE A 246 26.77 -3.70 3.71
CA ILE A 246 26.07 -2.43 3.46
C ILE A 246 25.40 -2.46 2.08
N VAL A 247 26.15 -2.90 1.06
CA VAL A 247 25.62 -3.08 -0.30
C VAL A 247 24.40 -4.00 -0.29
N LYS A 248 24.50 -5.13 0.44
CA LYS A 248 23.40 -6.07 0.61
C LYS A 248 22.19 -5.46 1.30
N ALA A 249 22.38 -4.72 2.40
CA ALA A 249 21.28 -4.08 3.10
C ALA A 249 20.51 -3.10 2.21
N ILE A 250 21.21 -2.31 1.38
CA ILE A 250 20.59 -1.36 0.44
C ILE A 250 19.78 -2.11 -0.63
N ILE A 251 20.38 -3.12 -1.26
CA ILE A 251 19.74 -3.91 -2.32
C ILE A 251 18.50 -4.63 -1.78
N ASP A 252 18.61 -5.29 -0.64
CA ASP A 252 17.49 -6.04 -0.05
C ASP A 252 16.35 -5.10 0.37
N THR A 253 16.67 -3.88 0.83
CA THR A 253 15.67 -2.85 1.13
C THR A 253 14.93 -2.41 -0.14
N ILE A 254 15.64 -2.17 -1.25
CA ILE A 254 15.01 -1.81 -2.52
C ILE A 254 14.13 -2.96 -3.03
N LEU A 255 14.66 -4.19 -3.01
CA LEU A 255 13.93 -5.38 -3.43
C LEU A 255 12.68 -5.60 -2.56
N PHE A 256 12.73 -5.33 -1.26
CA PHE A 256 11.58 -5.41 -0.37
C PHE A 256 10.41 -4.54 -0.87
N PHE A 257 10.67 -3.28 -1.25
CA PHE A 257 9.63 -2.40 -1.79
C PHE A 257 9.14 -2.85 -3.17
N VAL A 258 10.04 -3.28 -4.05
CA VAL A 258 9.66 -3.81 -5.38
C VAL A 258 8.76 -5.04 -5.25
N VAL A 259 9.16 -5.98 -4.39
CA VAL A 259 8.42 -7.22 -4.14
C VAL A 259 7.07 -6.93 -3.48
N TYR A 260 7.00 -6.00 -2.53
CA TYR A 260 5.73 -5.57 -1.94
C TYR A 260 4.74 -5.12 -3.03
N ASN A 261 5.18 -4.28 -3.96
CA ASN A 261 4.35 -3.78 -5.05
C ASN A 261 3.91 -4.89 -6.01
N ILE A 262 4.82 -5.81 -6.38
CA ILE A 262 4.47 -6.96 -7.23
C ILE A 262 3.49 -7.89 -6.51
N GLN A 263 3.68 -8.13 -5.21
CA GLN A 263 2.77 -8.98 -4.44
C GLN A 263 1.38 -8.36 -4.32
N LYS A 264 1.31 -7.05 -4.02
CA LYS A 264 0.06 -6.29 -3.92
C LYS A 264 -0.70 -6.29 -5.26
N ASN A 265 -0.01 -5.98 -6.37
CA ASN A 265 -0.67 -5.66 -7.65
C ASN A 265 -0.77 -6.85 -8.62
N TRP A 266 -0.05 -7.95 -8.37
CA TRP A 266 -0.05 -9.10 -9.28
C TRP A 266 -0.27 -10.45 -8.58
N VAL A 267 0.42 -10.72 -7.47
CA VAL A 267 0.30 -12.02 -6.80
C VAL A 267 -1.10 -12.18 -6.19
N PHE A 268 -1.49 -11.22 -5.35
CA PHE A 268 -2.74 -11.23 -4.58
C PHE A 268 -3.83 -10.32 -5.18
N ALA A 269 -3.64 -9.85 -6.41
CA ALA A 269 -4.63 -9.02 -7.10
C ALA A 269 -5.73 -9.86 -7.75
N GLU A 270 -6.99 -9.51 -7.48
CA GLU A 270 -8.16 -10.04 -8.16
C GLU A 270 -8.15 -9.54 -9.61
N LYS A 271 -7.82 -10.43 -10.56
CA LYS A 271 -7.85 -10.18 -12.00
C LYS A 271 -9.01 -10.91 -12.63
#